data_AF-A0A9D4SX38-F1
#
_entry.id   AF-A0A9D4SX38-F1
#
_cell.length_a   1.000
_cell.length_b   1.000
_cell.length_c   1.000
_cell.angle_alpha   90.00
_cell.angle_beta   90.00
_cell.angle_gamma   90.00
#
_symmetry.space_group_name_H-M   'P 1'
#
loop_
_entity.id
_entity.type
_entity.pdbx_description
1 polymer ?
#
loop_
_entity_poly.entity_id
_entity_poly.type
_entity_poly.pdbx_seq_one_letter_code
_entity_poly.pdbx_strand_id
1 'polypeptide(L)'
;MTLPFAKELSLSDIMRHLGAVEPRLRCLIEGEEVLNARHIICCGVKTCSDTSLTVQGLCVQTSHVQHKPHELEFVYGLDGTIKGHCTCEAGNSERCKHLVAMMLLVNRQDWYSQLGTPDMYRFKASMGEAAGISNV
;
A
#
# COMPACT_ATOMS: atom_id res chain seq x y z
N MET A 1 -19.67 8.43 -10.62
CA MET A 1 -19.91 8.47 -9.16
C MET A 1 -18.58 8.85 -8.53
N THR A 2 -18.46 10.08 -8.01
CA THR A 2 -17.23 10.55 -7.36
C THR A 2 -17.12 9.90 -5.99
N LEU A 3 -15.92 9.44 -5.61
CA LEU A 3 -15.69 8.96 -4.26
C LEU A 3 -15.98 10.06 -3.23
N PRO A 4 -16.42 9.68 -2.01
CA PRO A 4 -16.60 10.64 -0.92
C PRO A 4 -15.28 11.30 -0.50
N PHE A 5 -14.15 10.62 -0.71
CA PHE A 5 -12.81 11.14 -0.45
C PHE A 5 -12.20 11.74 -1.72
N ALA A 6 -11.79 13.01 -1.67
CA ALA A 6 -11.38 13.79 -2.85
C ALA A 6 -9.91 14.25 -2.84
N LYS A 7 -9.07 13.71 -1.95
CA LYS A 7 -7.65 14.05 -1.84
C LYS A 7 -6.72 12.97 -2.37
N GLU A 8 -5.81 13.35 -3.27
CA GLU A 8 -4.71 12.49 -3.73
C GLU A 8 -3.58 12.42 -2.70
N LEU A 9 -3.08 11.19 -2.46
CA LEU A 9 -1.89 11.01 -1.64
C LEU A 9 -0.68 11.59 -2.38
N SER A 10 -0.20 12.75 -1.93
CA SER A 10 0.96 13.41 -2.51
C SER A 10 2.28 12.91 -1.92
N LEU A 11 3.37 13.03 -2.67
CA LEU A 11 4.71 12.75 -2.15
C LEU A 11 5.03 13.62 -0.93
N SER A 12 4.57 14.87 -0.92
CA SER A 12 4.73 15.80 0.20
C SER A 12 4.08 15.30 1.48
N ASP A 13 2.91 14.64 1.39
CA ASP A 13 2.25 14.04 2.56
C ASP A 13 3.05 12.84 3.10
N ILE A 14 3.59 12.01 2.20
CA ILE A 14 4.46 10.89 2.57
C ILE A 14 5.71 11.40 3.29
N MET A 15 6.37 12.44 2.75
CA MET A 15 7.55 13.03 3.36
C MET A 15 7.23 13.68 4.72
N ARG A 16 6.07 14.34 4.85
CA ARG A 16 5.61 14.90 6.13
C ARG A 16 5.38 13.81 7.18
N HIS A 17 4.78 12.69 6.79
CA HIS A 17 4.53 11.53 7.66
C HIS A 17 5.82 10.90 8.19
N LEU A 18 6.80 10.73 7.31
CA LEU A 18 8.11 10.25 7.70
C LEU A 18 8.80 11.24 8.64
N GLY A 19 8.66 12.54 8.38
CA GLY A 19 9.43 13.58 9.05
C GLY A 19 10.81 13.70 8.41
N ALA A 20 11.20 14.92 8.04
CA ALA A 20 12.41 15.22 7.28
C ALA A 20 13.70 15.14 8.13
N VAL A 21 13.87 14.06 8.90
CA VAL A 21 15.02 13.84 9.79
C VAL A 21 15.53 12.42 9.61
N GLU A 22 16.83 12.26 9.38
CA GLU A 22 17.46 10.94 9.45
C GLU A 22 17.27 10.31 10.85
N PRO A 23 17.05 8.99 10.97
CA PRO A 23 17.25 7.93 9.96
C PRO A 23 16.01 7.64 9.09
N ARG A 24 14.99 8.50 9.09
CA ARG A 24 13.66 8.16 8.54
C ARG A 24 13.59 8.22 7.01
N LEU A 25 14.51 8.95 6.38
CA LEU A 25 14.63 8.98 4.92
C LEU A 25 15.13 7.64 4.36
N ARG A 26 15.87 6.86 5.16
CA ARG A 26 16.23 5.47 4.81
C ARG A 26 15.00 4.61 4.48
N CYS A 27 13.89 4.81 5.18
CA CYS A 27 12.65 4.06 4.90
C CYS A 27 12.04 4.41 3.54
N LEU A 28 12.31 5.61 3.02
CA LEU A 28 11.93 6.02 1.67
C LEU A 28 12.75 5.25 0.63
N ILE A 29 14.07 5.25 0.77
CA ILE A 29 14.98 4.54 -0.14
C ILE A 29 14.68 3.03 -0.13
N GLU A 30 14.63 2.41 1.05
CA GLU A 30 14.31 0.98 1.17
C GLU A 30 12.87 0.66 0.73
N GLY A 31 11.94 1.61 0.91
CA GLY A 31 10.57 1.48 0.41
C GLY A 31 10.51 1.47 -1.11
N GLU A 32 11.30 2.31 -1.78
CA GLU A 32 11.45 2.28 -3.24
C GLU A 32 12.05 0.97 -3.72
N GLU A 33 13.04 0.42 -3.03
CA GLU A 33 13.63 -0.89 -3.35
C GLU A 33 12.59 -2.02 -3.24
N VAL A 34 11.79 -2.03 -2.17
CA VAL A 34 10.69 -3.00 -1.99
C VAL A 34 9.66 -2.90 -3.11
N LEU A 35 9.32 -1.68 -3.53
CA LEU A 35 8.38 -1.44 -4.62
C LEU A 35 8.96 -1.87 -5.98
N ASN A 36 10.21 -1.53 -6.27
CA ASN A 36 10.92 -1.89 -7.49
C ASN A 36 11.11 -3.41 -7.63
N ALA A 37 11.34 -4.09 -6.51
CA ALA A 37 11.39 -5.55 -6.44
C ALA A 37 10.01 -6.23 -6.55
N ARG A 38 8.92 -5.45 -6.65
CA ARG A 38 7.53 -5.94 -6.76
C ARG A 38 7.12 -6.85 -5.59
N HIS A 39 7.60 -6.53 -4.39
CA HIS A 39 7.26 -7.32 -3.20
C HIS A 39 5.85 -7.01 -2.65
N ILE A 40 5.22 -5.91 -3.05
CA ILE A 40 3.80 -5.65 -2.76
C ILE A 40 2.95 -6.54 -3.68
N ILE A 41 2.30 -7.53 -3.07
CA ILE A 41 1.50 -8.55 -3.77
C ILE A 41 0.13 -7.99 -4.15
N CYS A 42 -0.51 -7.30 -3.20
CA CYS A 42 -1.78 -6.63 -3.42
C CYS A 42 -1.86 -5.34 -2.61
N CYS A 43 -2.65 -4.41 -3.11
CA CYS A 43 -2.95 -3.13 -2.49
C CYS A 43 -4.34 -2.70 -2.98
N GLY A 44 -5.19 -2.22 -2.08
CA GLY A 44 -6.54 -1.81 -2.41
C GLY A 44 -7.20 -0.98 -1.32
N VAL A 45 -8.32 -0.34 -1.66
CA VAL A 45 -9.12 0.43 -0.71
C VAL A 45 -9.94 -0.53 0.13
N LYS A 46 -9.77 -0.46 1.45
CA LYS A 46 -10.55 -1.23 2.42
C LYS A 46 -11.84 -0.51 2.79
N THR A 47 -11.74 0.79 3.09
CA THR A 47 -12.87 1.65 3.40
C THR A 47 -12.61 3.06 2.87
N CYS A 48 -13.69 3.75 2.49
CA CYS A 48 -13.64 5.13 2.03
C CYS A 48 -14.80 5.90 2.69
N SER A 49 -14.48 7.03 3.30
CA SER A 49 -15.42 7.94 3.94
C SER A 49 -15.20 9.35 3.40
N ASP A 50 -16.06 10.30 3.79
CA ASP A 50 -15.89 11.71 3.40
C ASP A 50 -14.59 12.33 3.94
N THR A 51 -14.05 11.80 5.05
CA THR A 51 -12.93 12.41 5.78
C THR A 51 -11.64 11.61 5.72
N SER A 52 -11.73 10.32 5.38
CA SER A 52 -10.57 9.41 5.37
C SER A 52 -10.72 8.27 4.38
N LEU A 53 -9.56 7.81 3.92
CA LEU A 53 -9.35 6.62 3.11
C LEU A 53 -8.54 5.60 3.90
N THR A 54 -8.98 4.35 3.95
CA THR A 54 -8.18 3.24 4.46
C THR A 54 -7.75 2.34 3.32
N VAL A 55 -6.44 2.13 3.20
CA VAL A 55 -5.81 1.27 2.21
C VAL A 55 -5.21 0.06 2.92
N GLN A 56 -5.42 -1.13 2.35
CA GLN A 56 -4.88 -2.39 2.83
C GLN A 56 -4.04 -3.06 1.76
N GLY A 57 -2.99 -3.78 2.15
CA GLY A 57 -2.16 -4.54 1.24
C GLY A 57 -1.40 -5.69 1.88
N LEU A 58 -0.72 -6.46 1.03
CA LEU A 58 0.15 -7.58 1.42
C LEU A 58 1.53 -7.41 0.80
N CYS A 59 2.59 -7.67 1.56
CA CYS A 59 3.98 -7.62 1.12
C CYS A 59 4.71 -8.94 1.39
N VAL A 60 5.41 -9.48 0.41
CA VAL A 60 6.26 -10.68 0.59
C VAL A 60 7.30 -10.43 1.69
N GLN A 61 7.52 -11.43 2.54
CA GLN A 61 8.62 -11.42 3.50
C GLN A 61 9.89 -11.95 2.84
N THR A 62 10.89 -11.10 2.61
CA THR A 62 12.14 -11.56 1.97
C THR A 62 13.03 -12.37 2.89
N SER A 63 12.96 -12.14 4.21
CA SER A 63 13.73 -12.89 5.22
C SER A 63 13.15 -14.27 5.50
N HIS A 64 11.83 -14.46 5.29
CA HIS A 64 11.11 -15.70 5.58
C HIS A 64 10.07 -15.95 4.49
N VAL A 65 10.52 -16.26 3.27
CA VAL A 65 9.66 -16.38 2.08
C VAL A 65 8.54 -17.43 2.23
N GLN A 66 8.71 -18.41 3.11
CA GLN A 66 7.71 -19.44 3.40
C GLN A 66 6.63 -19.00 4.40
N HIS A 67 6.83 -17.85 5.08
CA HIS A 67 5.86 -17.33 6.03
C HIS A 67 4.77 -16.52 5.33
N LYS A 68 3.68 -16.27 6.04
CA LYS A 68 2.60 -15.41 5.53
C LYS A 68 3.15 -14.01 5.18
N PRO A 69 2.69 -13.38 4.09
CA PRO A 69 3.05 -12.01 3.76
C PRO A 69 2.83 -11.04 4.93
N HIS A 70 3.59 -9.96 4.99
CA HIS A 70 3.26 -8.85 5.87
C HIS A 70 1.94 -8.21 5.47
N GLU A 71 0.99 -8.20 6.38
CA GLU A 71 -0.23 -7.40 6.28
C GLU A 71 0.11 -5.92 6.54
N LEU A 72 -0.39 -5.05 5.66
CA LEU A 72 -0.19 -3.61 5.66
C LEU A 72 -1.54 -2.91 5.70
N GLU A 73 -1.63 -1.83 6.46
CA GLU A 73 -2.78 -0.93 6.45
C GLU A 73 -2.31 0.50 6.67
N PHE A 74 -2.86 1.47 5.95
CA PHE A 74 -2.76 2.87 6.35
C PHE A 74 -4.08 3.61 6.18
N VAL A 75 -4.30 4.58 7.05
CA VAL A 75 -5.40 5.54 6.99
C VAL A 75 -4.83 6.88 6.55
N TYR A 76 -5.44 7.48 5.54
CA TYR A 76 -5.11 8.79 5.00
C TYR A 76 -6.28 9.75 5.18
N GLY A 77 -6.06 10.81 5.95
CA GLY A 77 -7.05 11.84 6.23
C GLY A 77 -7.03 12.99 5.22
N LEU A 78 -8.15 13.70 5.10
CA LEU A 78 -8.23 14.94 4.30
C LEU A 78 -7.23 16.01 4.76
N ASP A 79 -6.93 16.04 6.06
CA ASP A 79 -5.91 16.91 6.67
C ASP A 79 -4.48 16.56 6.24
N GLY A 80 -4.27 15.42 5.58
CA GLY A 80 -2.94 14.93 5.18
C GLY A 80 -2.24 14.12 6.27
N THR A 81 -2.95 13.79 7.35
CA THR A 81 -2.45 12.85 8.36
C THR A 81 -2.44 11.44 7.79
N ILE A 82 -1.36 10.72 8.07
CA ILE A 82 -1.20 9.30 7.73
C ILE A 82 -0.98 8.54 9.03
N LYS A 83 -1.71 7.44 9.21
CA LYS A 83 -1.47 6.46 10.28
C LYS A 83 -1.34 5.09 9.66
N GLY A 84 -0.28 4.36 9.99
CA GLY A 84 0.05 3.10 9.32
C GLY A 84 0.30 1.97 10.29
N HIS A 85 -0.05 0.76 9.90
CA HIS A 85 0.28 -0.47 10.59
C HIS A 85 0.88 -1.48 9.61
N CYS A 86 1.91 -2.17 10.05
CA CYS A 86 2.50 -3.30 9.33
C CYS A 86 2.81 -4.40 10.33
N THR A 87 2.63 -5.65 9.93
CA THR A 87 2.95 -6.82 10.75
C THR A 87 4.45 -7.15 10.83
N CYS A 88 5.32 -6.37 10.18
CA CYS A 88 6.76 -6.52 10.36
C CYS A 88 7.21 -5.99 11.73
N GLU A 89 8.40 -6.40 12.19
CA GLU A 89 8.96 -5.98 13.47
C GLU A 89 9.01 -4.46 13.66
N ALA A 90 9.42 -3.72 12.63
CA ALA A 90 9.45 -2.25 12.64
C ALA A 90 8.08 -1.59 12.42
N GLY A 91 7.00 -2.37 12.26
CA GLY A 91 5.69 -1.89 11.83
C GLY A 91 4.97 -1.02 12.86
N ASN A 92 5.27 -1.20 14.15
CA ASN A 92 4.78 -0.33 15.23
C ASN A 92 5.32 1.11 15.15
N SER A 93 6.35 1.36 14.34
CA SER A 93 6.82 2.73 14.08
C SER A 93 5.93 3.52 13.12
N GLU A 94 4.95 2.86 12.49
CA GLU A 94 4.08 3.37 11.41
C GLU A 94 4.84 3.82 10.14
N ARG A 95 6.15 3.55 10.06
CA ARG A 95 7.08 4.13 9.07
C ARG A 95 8.05 3.11 8.49
N CYS A 96 7.76 1.82 8.59
CA CYS A 96 8.63 0.80 8.02
C CYS A 96 8.67 0.89 6.48
N LYS A 97 9.76 0.39 5.88
CA LYS A 97 9.93 0.33 4.42
C LYS A 97 8.74 -0.28 3.66
N HIS A 98 8.04 -1.26 4.25
CA HIS A 98 6.88 -1.90 3.62
C HIS A 98 5.67 -0.96 3.53
N LEU A 99 5.40 -0.18 4.59
CA LEU A 99 4.35 0.84 4.57
C LEU A 99 4.68 1.93 3.56
N VAL A 100 5.93 2.39 3.54
CA VAL A 100 6.38 3.41 2.59
C VAL A 100 6.27 2.92 1.15
N ALA A 101 6.66 1.67 0.87
CA ALA A 101 6.47 1.05 -0.44
C ALA A 101 4.99 1.05 -0.87
N MET A 102 4.06 0.73 0.02
CA MET A 102 2.63 0.77 -0.26
C MET A 102 2.12 2.20 -0.50
N MET A 103 2.58 3.18 0.28
CA MET A 103 2.24 4.60 0.08
C MET A 103 2.77 5.11 -1.27
N LEU A 104 3.99 4.75 -1.65
CA LEU A 104 4.58 5.09 -2.95
C LEU A 104 3.82 4.43 -4.10
N LEU A 105 3.37 3.18 -3.93
CA LEU A 105 2.53 2.51 -4.93
C LEU A 105 1.23 3.29 -5.14
N VAL A 106 0.54 3.69 -4.06
CA VAL A 106 -0.70 4.47 -4.12
C VAL A 106 -0.47 5.86 -4.71
N ASN A 107 0.62 6.53 -4.36
CA ASN A 107 0.97 7.84 -4.92
C ASN A 107 1.29 7.78 -6.42
N ARG A 108 1.95 6.70 -6.89
CA ARG A 108 2.36 6.54 -8.30
C ARG A 108 1.24 6.02 -9.20
N GLN A 109 0.24 5.35 -8.64
CA GLN A 109 -0.92 4.88 -9.39
C GLN A 109 -1.98 5.98 -9.45
N ASP A 110 -2.61 6.13 -10.61
CA ASP A 110 -3.81 6.96 -10.76
C ASP A 110 -5.02 6.19 -10.21
N TRP A 111 -5.04 6.03 -8.88
CA TRP A 111 -6.04 5.24 -8.15
C TRP A 111 -7.43 5.88 -8.22
N TYR A 112 -7.53 7.20 -8.37
CA TYR A 112 -8.79 7.93 -8.53
C TYR A 112 -9.57 7.54 -9.78
N SER A 113 -8.88 7.32 -10.89
CA SER A 113 -9.52 6.90 -12.14
C SER A 113 -10.18 5.50 -12.07
N GLN A 114 -9.71 4.64 -11.15
CA GLN A 114 -10.14 3.23 -11.03
C GLN A 114 -11.30 3.04 -10.04
N LEU A 115 -11.47 3.97 -9.11
CA LEU A 115 -12.50 3.95 -8.06
C LEU A 115 -13.89 4.41 -8.52
N GLY A 116 -13.99 4.97 -9.72
CA GLY A 116 -15.27 5.34 -10.35
C GLY A 116 -16.06 4.16 -10.91
N THR A 117 -15.47 2.95 -10.90
CA THR A 117 -16.15 1.71 -11.29
C THR A 117 -16.52 0.91 -10.03
N PRO A 118 -17.75 0.40 -9.91
CA PRO A 118 -18.17 -0.45 -8.77
C PRO A 118 -17.34 -1.75 -8.61
N ASP A 119 -16.42 -2.04 -9.52
CA ASP A 119 -15.70 -3.30 -9.66
C ASP A 119 -14.27 -3.30 -9.09
N MET A 120 -13.92 -2.34 -8.21
CA MET A 120 -12.58 -2.28 -7.63
C MET A 120 -12.36 -3.29 -6.47
N TYR A 121 -12.60 -4.56 -6.77
CA TYR A 121 -12.03 -5.74 -6.10
C TYR A 121 -11.05 -6.43 -7.06
N ARG A 122 -10.06 -5.74 -7.63
CA ARG A 122 -8.98 -6.43 -8.36
C ARG A 122 -7.82 -6.77 -7.46
N PHE A 123 -8.10 -7.71 -6.56
CA PHE A 123 -7.17 -8.77 -6.17
C PHE A 123 -6.68 -9.47 -7.45
N LYS A 124 -5.59 -9.03 -8.07
CA LYS A 124 -4.82 -9.92 -8.94
C LYS A 124 -3.83 -10.67 -8.06
N ALA A 125 -4.30 -11.79 -7.53
CA ALA A 125 -3.42 -12.90 -7.16
C ALA A 125 -2.59 -13.27 -8.39
N SER A 126 -1.34 -12.83 -8.45
CA SER A 126 -0.33 -13.33 -9.38
C SER A 126 0.21 -14.69 -8.90
N MET A 127 -0.68 -15.58 -8.49
CA MET A 127 -0.41 -16.99 -8.23
C MET A 127 -1.63 -17.79 -8.72
N GLY A 128 -1.59 -18.25 -9.98
CA GLY A 128 -2.68 -19.07 -10.52
C GLY A 128 -2.81 -19.21 -12.04
N GLU A 129 -1.95 -18.63 -12.88
CA GLU A 129 -1.86 -19.05 -14.30
C GLU A 129 -0.70 -20.03 -14.49
N ALA A 130 -0.83 -21.19 -13.84
CA ALA A 130 0.00 -22.36 -14.09
C ALA A 130 -0.76 -23.64 -13.69
N ALA A 131 -1.89 -23.89 -14.34
CA ALA A 131 -2.42 -25.25 -14.52
C ALA A 131 -3.53 -25.20 -15.58
N GLY A 132 -3.13 -25.37 -16.85
CA GLY A 132 -4.04 -25.96 -17.81
C GLY A 132 -4.32 -27.39 -17.37
N ILE A 133 -5.58 -27.73 -17.12
CA ILE A 133 -6.07 -29.08 -17.34
C ILE A 133 -7.39 -28.92 -18.09
N SER A 134 -7.33 -29.33 -19.34
CA SER A 134 -8.41 -29.48 -20.28
C SER A 134 -9.33 -30.64 -19.92
N ASN A 135 -10.60 -30.45 -20.29
CA ASN A 135 -11.54 -31.43 -20.82
C ASN A 135 -12.36 -32.32 -19.86
N VAL A 136 -13.66 -32.30 -20.22
CA VAL A 136 -14.80 -33.18 -19.91
C VAL A 136 -15.52 -32.95 -18.59
#